data_AF-V8NUK2-F1
#
_entry.id   AF-V8NUK2-F1
#
_cell.length_a   1.000
_cell.length_b   1.000
_cell.length_c   1.000
_cell.angle_alpha   90.00
_cell.angle_beta   90.00
_cell.angle_gamma   90.00
#
_symmetry.space_group_name_H-M   'P 1'
#
loop_
_entity.id
_entity.type
_entity.pdbx_description
1 polymer ?
#
loop_
_entity_poly.entity_id
_entity_poly.type
_entity_poly.pdbx_seq_one_letter_code
_entity_poly.pdbx_strand_id
1 'polypeptide(L)'
;MIREHVPKVDISYNDNGLDSALFVENRKKVMIVSRANSIGSTSASSVPNTDDEDSDYQQDTYKESYKDRRRRAHTQAEQKRRDAIKKGYDDLQAIVPTCQQQDFSIGSQKLSKAIVLQKTIDYIQFLHKEKKKQEEEVSTLRKDVLALKIMKVWIEEHCKPQTLRDIVIGVLQQLKSQLY
;
A
#
# COMPACT_ATOMS: atom_id res chain seq x y z
N MET A 1 -31.89 -17.87 54.22
CA MET A 1 -32.07 -17.22 52.90
C MET A 1 -30.79 -16.46 52.59
N ILE A 2 -30.09 -16.91 51.56
CA ILE A 2 -28.77 -16.45 51.11
C ILE A 2 -28.95 -15.19 50.26
N ARG A 3 -28.15 -14.14 50.50
CA ARG A 3 -27.84 -13.10 49.50
C ARG A 3 -26.42 -12.58 49.74
N GLU A 4 -25.46 -13.18 49.05
CA GLU A 4 -24.12 -12.61 48.88
C GLU A 4 -24.19 -11.43 47.91
N HIS A 5 -23.56 -10.31 48.29
CA HIS A 5 -23.31 -9.18 47.41
C HIS A 5 -22.00 -9.43 46.67
N VAL A 6 -22.09 -9.91 45.43
CA VAL A 6 -20.98 -9.95 44.48
C VAL A 6 -20.79 -8.54 43.91
N PRO A 7 -19.62 -7.91 44.03
CA PRO A 7 -19.35 -6.68 43.29
C PRO A 7 -19.20 -7.03 41.81
N LYS A 8 -20.13 -6.52 41.00
CA LYS A 8 -20.04 -6.58 39.54
C LYS A 8 -18.88 -5.70 39.08
N VAL A 9 -17.81 -6.33 38.60
CA VAL A 9 -16.81 -5.64 37.80
C VAL A 9 -17.38 -5.59 36.38
N ASP A 10 -17.96 -4.45 36.01
CA ASP A 10 -18.36 -4.19 34.63
C ASP A 10 -17.09 -4.02 33.78
N ILE A 11 -16.60 -5.14 33.22
CA ILE A 11 -15.63 -5.11 32.14
C ILE A 11 -16.41 -4.75 30.87
N SER A 12 -16.55 -3.45 30.65
CA SER A 12 -16.95 -2.89 29.37
C SER A 12 -15.88 -3.24 28.35
N TYR A 13 -16.08 -4.36 27.64
CA TYR A 13 -15.37 -4.65 26.40
C TYR A 13 -15.79 -3.59 25.39
N ASN A 14 -14.97 -2.55 25.25
CA ASN A 14 -15.15 -1.57 24.20
C ASN A 14 -14.64 -2.20 22.88
N ASP A 15 -15.55 -2.94 22.25
CA ASP A 15 -15.49 -3.34 20.85
C ASP A 15 -15.58 -2.07 20.00
N ASN A 16 -14.43 -1.43 19.76
CA ASN A 16 -14.29 -0.49 18.66
C ASN A 16 -13.90 -1.28 17.40
N GLY A 17 -14.74 -2.24 17.04
CA GLY A 17 -14.97 -2.62 15.66
C GLY A 17 -15.84 -1.55 15.01
N LEU A 18 -15.36 -1.03 13.88
CA LEU A 18 -16.03 -0.12 12.93
C LEU A 18 -15.86 1.38 13.19
N ASP A 19 -14.76 1.92 12.66
CA ASP A 19 -14.87 2.88 11.55
C ASP A 19 -13.80 2.48 10.50
N SER A 20 -14.16 1.82 9.41
CA SER A 20 -14.89 2.36 8.26
C SER A 20 -14.02 3.30 7.41
N ALA A 21 -13.83 2.85 6.17
CA ALA A 21 -13.89 3.71 5.00
C ALA A 21 -12.73 4.68 4.70
N LEU A 22 -11.48 4.19 4.62
CA LEU A 22 -10.42 4.90 3.86
C LEU A 22 -9.77 4.10 2.73
N PHE A 23 -10.27 2.91 2.40
CA PHE A 23 -9.81 2.17 1.22
C PHE A 23 -10.95 1.50 0.46
N VAL A 24 -12.03 2.25 0.21
CA VAL A 24 -12.99 1.96 -0.84
C VAL A 24 -13.21 3.25 -1.65
N GLU A 25 -13.15 3.10 -2.96
CA GLU A 25 -13.57 4.06 -3.97
C GLU A 25 -12.75 5.35 -4.12
N ASN A 26 -11.51 5.23 -4.61
CA ASN A 26 -11.03 6.17 -5.63
C ASN A 26 -11.10 5.52 -7.02
N ARG A 27 -12.23 4.86 -7.31
CA ARG A 27 -12.69 4.79 -8.70
C ARG A 27 -13.22 6.17 -9.02
N LYS A 28 -12.30 7.06 -9.43
CA LYS A 28 -12.66 8.21 -10.24
C LYS A 28 -13.70 7.70 -11.22
N LYS A 29 -14.89 8.30 -11.19
CA LYS A 29 -15.95 8.14 -12.19
C LYS A 29 -15.23 8.10 -13.54
N VAL A 30 -14.98 6.90 -14.06
CA VAL A 30 -14.63 6.75 -15.45
C VAL A 30 -15.94 7.14 -16.07
N MET A 31 -16.01 8.40 -16.47
CA MET A 31 -17.02 8.84 -17.41
C MET A 31 -16.80 7.89 -18.58
N ILE A 32 -17.63 6.85 -18.63
CA ILE A 32 -17.79 6.02 -19.79
C ILE A 32 -18.33 6.98 -20.84
N VAL A 33 -17.41 7.68 -21.50
CA VAL A 33 -17.67 8.18 -22.82
C VAL A 33 -17.90 6.90 -23.60
N SER A 34 -19.17 6.57 -23.81
CA SER A 34 -19.56 5.66 -24.87
C SER A 34 -18.86 6.17 -26.10
N ARG A 35 -17.73 5.53 -26.44
CA ARG A 35 -17.09 5.74 -27.71
C ARG A 35 -18.09 5.17 -28.70
N ALA A 36 -18.86 6.05 -29.34
CA ALA A 36 -19.54 5.67 -30.55
C ALA A 36 -18.46 5.13 -31.49
N ASN A 37 -18.50 3.82 -31.72
CA ASN A 37 -17.72 3.16 -32.74
C ASN A 37 -18.35 3.57 -34.08
N SER A 38 -18.04 4.77 -34.56
CA SER A 38 -18.40 5.21 -35.90
C SER A 38 -17.44 4.57 -36.89
N ILE A 39 -17.68 3.29 -37.15
CA ILE A 39 -17.37 2.68 -38.44
C ILE A 39 -18.38 3.25 -39.44
N GLY A 40 -18.00 4.37 -40.05
CA GLY A 40 -18.79 5.06 -41.06
C GLY A 40 -17.85 5.64 -42.10
N SER A 41 -17.72 4.93 -43.21
CA SER A 41 -17.01 5.34 -44.41
C SER A 41 -17.37 6.76 -44.83
N THR A 42 -16.38 7.56 -45.22
CA THR A 42 -16.60 8.69 -46.13
C THR A 42 -15.76 8.44 -47.38
N SER A 43 -16.25 7.54 -48.22
CA SER A 43 -15.94 7.56 -49.64
C SER A 43 -17.12 8.22 -50.35
N ALA A 44 -16.80 9.08 -51.32
CA ALA A 44 -17.67 9.83 -52.22
C ALA A 44 -18.19 11.18 -51.71
N SER A 45 -17.51 12.25 -52.16
CA SER A 45 -18.21 13.37 -52.78
C SER A 45 -17.35 13.89 -53.93
N SER A 46 -17.97 13.88 -55.09
CA SER A 46 -17.51 14.27 -56.41
C SER A 46 -17.10 15.75 -56.46
N VAL A 47 -16.19 16.04 -57.39
CA VAL A 47 -15.65 17.36 -57.71
C VAL A 47 -16.73 18.28 -58.29
N PRO A 48 -16.84 19.54 -57.83
CA PRO A 48 -17.10 20.67 -58.71
C PRO A 48 -15.75 21.32 -59.02
N ASN A 49 -15.32 21.20 -60.29
CA ASN A 49 -14.26 22.06 -60.80
C ASN A 49 -14.84 23.48 -60.85
N THR A 50 -14.46 24.32 -59.89
CA THR A 50 -14.51 25.77 -60.06
C THR A 50 -13.10 26.20 -60.40
N ASP A 51 -12.88 26.35 -61.69
CA ASP A 51 -11.72 26.99 -62.30
C ASP A 51 -11.91 28.50 -62.09
N ASP A 52 -11.45 29.02 -60.95
CA ASP A 52 -11.52 30.43 -60.58
C ASP A 52 -10.21 30.84 -59.87
N GLU A 53 -9.31 31.44 -60.66
CA GLU A 53 -8.44 32.57 -60.31
C GLU A 53 -7.38 32.43 -59.18
N ASP A 54 -6.14 32.25 -59.64
CA ASP A 54 -4.84 32.71 -59.13
C ASP A 54 -4.82 33.59 -57.85
N SER A 55 -4.51 33.02 -56.67
CA SER A 55 -3.90 33.72 -55.52
C SER A 55 -3.50 32.80 -54.32
N ASP A 56 -2.81 31.68 -54.55
CA ASP A 56 -2.68 30.62 -53.51
C ASP A 56 -1.37 30.64 -52.65
N TYR A 57 -0.41 31.53 -52.89
CA TYR A 57 0.91 31.43 -52.25
C TYR A 57 0.98 31.82 -50.74
N GLN A 58 -0.02 32.52 -50.19
CA GLN A 58 -0.01 32.95 -48.78
C GLN A 58 -0.79 32.01 -47.83
N GLN A 59 -1.76 31.23 -48.32
CA GLN A 59 -2.60 30.42 -47.44
C GLN A 59 -1.90 29.12 -46.99
N ASP A 60 -1.07 28.55 -47.85
CA ASP A 60 -0.30 27.34 -47.57
C ASP A 60 0.78 27.55 -46.51
N THR A 61 1.46 28.69 -46.51
CA THR A 61 2.47 29.01 -45.49
C THR A 61 1.87 29.15 -44.08
N TYR A 62 0.63 29.63 -43.98
CA TYR A 62 -0.09 29.75 -42.69
C TYR A 62 -0.62 28.39 -42.19
N LYS A 63 -1.16 27.56 -43.09
CA LYS A 63 -1.58 26.18 -42.76
C LYS A 63 -0.38 25.30 -42.37
N GLU A 64 0.77 25.47 -43.02
CA GLU A 64 2.00 24.76 -42.70
C GLU A 64 2.57 25.18 -41.34
N SER A 65 2.56 26.48 -41.03
CA SER A 65 2.94 27.00 -39.70
C SER A 65 2.11 26.41 -38.55
N TYR A 66 0.80 26.22 -38.77
CA TYR A 66 -0.08 25.60 -37.77
C TYR A 66 0.21 24.10 -37.58
N LYS A 67 0.41 23.35 -38.69
CA LYS A 67 0.81 21.95 -38.64
C LYS A 67 2.17 21.78 -37.95
N ASP A 68 3.12 22.66 -38.22
CA ASP A 68 4.44 22.65 -37.60
C ASP A 68 4.38 22.99 -36.09
N ARG A 69 3.58 23.99 -35.70
CA ARG A 69 3.33 24.29 -34.27
C ARG A 69 2.74 23.08 -33.54
N ARG A 70 1.78 22.39 -34.16
CA ARG A 70 1.18 21.17 -33.60
C ARG A 70 2.22 20.05 -33.50
N ARG A 71 3.07 19.87 -34.51
CA ARG A 71 4.16 18.88 -34.50
C ARG A 71 5.14 19.14 -33.36
N ARG A 72 5.59 20.38 -33.19
CA ARG A 72 6.51 20.78 -32.10
C ARG A 72 5.89 20.55 -30.73
N ALA A 73 4.63 20.95 -30.53
CA ALA A 73 3.91 20.71 -29.28
C ALA A 73 3.79 19.21 -28.97
N HIS A 74 3.47 18.38 -29.98
CA HIS A 74 3.40 16.93 -29.84
C HIS A 74 4.76 16.33 -29.46
N THR A 75 5.84 16.73 -30.14
CA THR A 75 7.22 16.29 -29.79
C THR A 75 7.61 16.70 -28.37
N GLN A 76 7.30 17.93 -27.95
CA GLN A 76 7.59 18.41 -26.60
C GLN A 76 6.84 17.61 -25.52
N ALA A 77 5.55 17.33 -25.74
CA ALA A 77 4.75 16.53 -24.83
C ALA A 77 5.30 15.09 -24.70
N GLU A 78 5.70 14.48 -25.81
CA GLU A 78 6.29 13.14 -25.80
C GLU A 78 7.67 13.11 -25.13
N GLN A 79 8.50 14.14 -25.34
CA GLN A 79 9.79 14.24 -24.65
C GLN A 79 9.58 14.34 -23.14
N LYS A 80 8.68 15.22 -22.68
CA LYS A 80 8.33 15.34 -21.26
C LYS A 80 7.85 14.00 -20.67
N ARG A 81 7.06 13.22 -21.42
CA ARG A 81 6.65 11.86 -21.01
C ARG A 81 7.86 10.94 -20.85
N ARG A 82 8.79 10.95 -21.81
CA ARG A 82 10.01 10.12 -21.78
C ARG A 82 10.92 10.50 -20.62
N ASP A 83 11.07 11.78 -20.34
CA ASP A 83 11.88 12.29 -19.24
C ASP A 83 11.29 11.87 -17.88
N ALA A 84 9.97 11.93 -17.73
CA ALA A 84 9.28 11.44 -16.54
C ALA A 84 9.49 9.93 -16.33
N ILE A 85 9.40 9.12 -17.40
CA ILE A 85 9.68 7.68 -17.34
C ILE A 85 11.15 7.44 -16.98
N LYS A 86 12.08 8.18 -17.61
CA LYS A 86 13.51 8.07 -17.31
C LYS A 86 13.79 8.37 -15.84
N LYS A 87 13.21 9.44 -15.30
CA LYS A 87 13.30 9.77 -13.88
C LYS A 87 12.78 8.64 -13.01
N GLY A 88 11.65 8.01 -13.36
CA GLY A 88 11.14 6.84 -12.64
C GLY A 88 12.11 5.66 -12.60
N TYR A 89 12.85 5.40 -13.69
CA TYR A 89 13.91 4.38 -13.70
C TYR A 89 15.11 4.75 -12.83
N ASP A 90 15.51 6.02 -12.83
CA ASP A 90 16.60 6.51 -11.99
C ASP A 90 16.20 6.41 -10.49
N ASP A 91 14.95 6.77 -10.14
CA ASP A 91 14.38 6.64 -8.79
C ASP A 91 14.31 5.15 -8.35
N LEU A 92 13.89 4.23 -9.24
CA LEU A 92 13.88 2.79 -8.94
C LEU A 92 15.29 2.24 -8.64
N GLN A 93 16.29 2.61 -9.43
CA GLN A 93 17.67 2.17 -9.20
C GLN A 93 18.23 2.67 -7.86
N ALA A 94 17.77 3.84 -7.40
CA ALA A 94 18.19 4.42 -6.14
C ALA A 94 17.57 3.74 -4.90
N ILE A 95 16.39 3.12 -5.03
CA ILE A 95 15.70 2.50 -3.87
C ILE A 95 15.79 0.97 -3.85
N VAL A 96 16.07 0.34 -4.99
CA VAL A 96 16.20 -1.13 -5.10
C VAL A 96 17.65 -1.52 -4.80
N PRO A 97 17.96 -2.15 -3.64
CA PRO A 97 19.34 -2.38 -3.22
C PRO A 97 20.15 -3.22 -4.21
N THR A 98 19.52 -4.22 -4.83
CA THR A 98 20.16 -5.09 -5.81
C THR A 98 20.50 -4.37 -7.12
N CYS A 99 19.87 -3.22 -7.41
CA CYS A 99 20.27 -2.35 -8.52
C CYS A 99 21.51 -1.52 -8.20
N GLN A 100 21.75 -1.20 -6.93
CA GLN A 100 22.91 -0.43 -6.46
C GLN A 100 24.17 -1.29 -6.34
N GLN A 101 24.01 -2.57 -6.00
CA GLN A 101 25.09 -3.54 -5.77
C GLN A 101 25.89 -3.95 -7.03
N GLN A 102 25.88 -3.18 -8.13
CA GLN A 102 26.77 -3.46 -9.25
C GLN A 102 28.21 -3.12 -8.88
N ASP A 103 28.93 -4.18 -8.54
CA ASP A 103 30.33 -4.17 -8.14
C ASP A 103 31.26 -3.51 -9.18
N PHE A 104 32.21 -2.77 -8.63
CA PHE A 104 33.21 -1.88 -9.20
C PHE A 104 34.21 -2.52 -10.19
N SER A 105 33.89 -3.63 -10.87
CA SER A 105 34.91 -4.46 -11.52
C SER A 105 34.77 -4.75 -13.02
N ILE A 106 33.67 -4.39 -13.71
CA ILE A 106 33.62 -4.40 -15.18
C ILE A 106 32.84 -3.16 -15.65
N GLY A 107 33.53 -2.29 -16.39
CA GLY A 107 33.18 -0.88 -16.57
C GLY A 107 31.75 -0.54 -16.99
N SER A 108 31.22 0.52 -16.37
CA SER A 108 30.20 1.47 -16.85
C SER A 108 28.95 0.94 -17.57
N GLN A 109 28.61 -0.35 -17.48
CA GLN A 109 27.39 -0.86 -18.08
C GLN A 109 26.19 -0.55 -17.19
N LYS A 110 25.47 0.52 -17.55
CA LYS A 110 24.16 0.85 -16.96
C LYS A 110 23.23 -0.35 -17.08
N LEU A 111 22.57 -0.72 -15.98
CA LEU A 111 21.57 -1.79 -15.97
C LEU A 111 20.50 -1.55 -17.05
N SER A 112 20.14 -2.61 -17.78
CA SER A 112 19.07 -2.50 -18.77
C SER A 112 17.71 -2.26 -18.10
N LYS A 113 16.80 -1.60 -18.80
CA LYS A 113 15.44 -1.32 -18.29
C LYS A 113 14.71 -2.59 -17.86
N ALA A 114 14.87 -3.68 -18.61
CA ALA A 114 14.27 -4.97 -18.28
C ALA A 114 14.82 -5.53 -16.96
N ILE A 115 16.14 -5.45 -16.75
CA ILE A 115 16.77 -5.93 -15.53
C ILE A 115 16.36 -5.09 -14.32
N VAL A 116 16.29 -3.76 -14.46
CA VAL A 116 15.82 -2.87 -13.38
C VAL A 116 14.40 -3.24 -12.96
N LEU A 117 13.51 -3.47 -13.93
CA LEU A 117 12.13 -3.89 -13.65
C LEU A 117 12.10 -5.26 -12.97
N GLN A 118 12.86 -6.25 -13.44
CA GLN A 118 12.91 -7.57 -12.83
C GLN A 118 13.40 -7.50 -11.38
N LYS A 119 14.52 -6.82 -11.13
CA LYS A 119 15.05 -6.61 -9.78
C LYS A 119 14.05 -5.90 -8.87
N THR A 120 13.27 -4.97 -9.42
CA THR A 120 12.21 -4.27 -8.68
C THR A 120 11.08 -5.23 -8.30
N ILE A 121 10.65 -6.11 -9.22
CA ILE A 121 9.62 -7.13 -8.93
C ILE A 121 10.09 -8.04 -7.79
N ASP A 122 11.32 -8.56 -7.90
CA ASP A 122 11.90 -9.44 -6.89
C ASP A 122 11.98 -8.73 -5.52
N TYR A 123 12.35 -7.45 -5.53
CA TYR A 123 12.41 -6.65 -4.31
C TYR A 123 11.04 -6.39 -3.69
N ILE A 124 10.00 -6.12 -4.49
CA ILE A 124 8.62 -6.00 -3.98
C ILE A 124 8.17 -7.32 -3.33
N GLN A 125 8.46 -8.47 -3.96
CA GLN A 125 8.14 -9.77 -3.40
C GLN A 125 8.88 -10.03 -2.08
N PHE A 126 10.16 -9.65 -2.01
CA PHE A 126 10.94 -9.69 -0.79
C PHE A 126 10.33 -8.83 0.32
N LEU A 127 9.96 -7.57 0.02
CA LEU A 127 9.31 -6.68 0.98
C LEU A 127 7.98 -7.23 1.50
N HIS A 128 7.18 -7.87 0.66
CA HIS A 128 5.96 -8.53 1.11
C HIS A 128 6.25 -9.69 2.08
N LYS A 129 7.27 -10.51 1.79
CA LYS A 129 7.68 -11.60 2.68
C LYS A 129 8.20 -11.08 4.02
N GLU A 130 9.05 -10.06 3.99
CA GLU A 130 9.64 -9.48 5.21
C GLU A 130 8.58 -8.77 6.06
N LYS A 131 7.66 -8.03 5.43
CA LYS A 131 6.50 -7.43 6.12
C LYS A 131 5.65 -8.49 6.81
N LYS A 132 5.32 -9.58 6.12
CA LYS A 132 4.54 -10.68 6.70
C LYS A 132 5.24 -11.30 7.92
N LYS A 133 6.55 -11.52 7.81
CA LYS A 133 7.37 -12.05 8.92
C LYS A 133 7.33 -11.11 10.13
N GLN A 134 7.48 -9.80 9.93
CA GLN A 134 7.40 -8.80 10.99
C GLN A 134 6.01 -8.75 11.63
N GLU A 135 4.94 -8.88 10.85
CA GLU A 135 3.57 -8.94 11.36
C GLU A 135 3.33 -10.17 12.26
N GLU A 136 3.87 -11.34 11.88
CA GLU A 136 3.81 -12.57 12.68
C GLU A 136 4.62 -12.46 13.99
N GLU A 137 5.80 -11.85 13.94
CA GLU A 137 6.64 -11.59 15.11
C GLU A 137 5.95 -10.63 16.09
N VAL A 138 5.39 -9.53 15.59
CA VAL A 138 4.60 -8.58 16.40
C VAL A 138 3.38 -9.25 17.02
N SER A 139 2.69 -10.13 16.28
CA SER A 139 1.57 -10.92 16.80
C SER A 139 1.98 -11.83 17.97
N THR A 140 3.14 -12.49 17.84
CA THR A 140 3.69 -13.37 18.86
C THR A 140 4.09 -12.57 20.11
N LEU A 141 4.85 -11.48 19.94
CA LEU A 141 5.26 -10.61 21.04
C LEU A 141 4.07 -10.02 21.81
N ARG A 142 2.96 -9.70 21.12
CA ARG A 142 1.73 -9.24 21.78
C ARG A 142 1.10 -10.30 22.67
N LYS A 143 1.13 -11.58 22.25
CA LYS A 143 0.65 -12.71 23.07
C LYS A 143 1.54 -12.90 24.29
N ASP A 144 2.85 -12.81 24.13
CA ASP A 144 3.81 -12.94 25.24
C ASP A 144 3.62 -11.83 26.28
N VAL A 145 3.46 -10.58 25.82
CA VAL A 145 3.15 -9.44 26.71
C VAL A 145 1.85 -9.67 27.47
N LEU A 146 0.82 -10.21 26.82
CA LEU A 146 -0.44 -10.53 27.48
C LEU A 146 -0.26 -11.63 28.54
N ALA A 147 0.43 -12.72 28.21
CA ALA A 147 0.71 -13.81 29.13
C ALA A 147 1.50 -13.33 30.37
N LEU A 148 2.55 -12.54 30.14
CA LEU A 148 3.35 -11.94 31.22
C LEU A 148 2.52 -11.01 32.10
N LYS A 149 1.63 -10.20 31.51
CA LYS A 149 0.71 -9.33 32.28
C LYS A 149 -0.25 -10.15 33.15
N ILE A 150 -0.84 -11.22 32.61
CA ILE A 150 -1.74 -12.10 33.37
C ILE A 150 -0.99 -12.76 34.53
N MET A 151 0.19 -13.32 34.27
CA MET A 151 1.02 -13.94 35.32
C MET A 151 1.42 -12.94 36.39
N LYS A 152 1.84 -11.73 36.00
CA LYS A 152 2.18 -10.66 36.94
C LYS A 152 0.99 -10.33 37.85
N VAL A 153 -0.20 -10.10 37.29
CA VAL A 153 -1.41 -9.81 38.07
C VAL A 153 -1.75 -10.97 39.02
N TRP A 154 -1.62 -12.22 38.55
CA TRP A 154 -1.88 -13.39 39.39
C TRP A 154 -0.95 -13.45 40.61
N ILE A 155 0.35 -13.24 40.40
CA ILE A 155 1.37 -13.20 41.47
C ILE A 155 1.07 -12.05 42.43
N GLU A 156 0.82 -10.86 41.89
CA GLU A 156 0.52 -9.67 42.69
C GLU A 156 -0.69 -9.90 43.60
N GLU A 157 -1.73 -10.60 43.16
CA GLU A 157 -2.92 -10.88 43.96
C GLU A 157 -2.76 -12.05 44.94
N HIS A 158 -2.17 -13.18 44.53
CA HIS A 158 -2.21 -14.42 45.30
C HIS A 158 -0.93 -14.69 46.11
N CYS A 159 0.17 -14.02 45.80
CA CYS A 159 1.44 -14.20 46.50
C CYS A 159 1.73 -13.09 47.52
N LYS A 160 0.72 -12.33 47.96
CA LYS A 160 0.85 -11.34 49.04
C LYS A 160 1.24 -12.06 50.35
N PRO A 161 2.15 -11.51 51.19
CA PRO A 161 2.57 -12.16 52.43
C PRO A 161 1.42 -12.51 53.38
N GLN A 162 0.37 -11.68 53.40
CA GLN A 162 -0.83 -11.93 54.20
C GLN A 162 -1.63 -13.11 53.65
N THR A 163 -1.93 -13.11 52.34
CA THR A 163 -2.64 -14.22 51.68
C THR A 163 -1.91 -15.56 51.87
N LEU A 164 -0.58 -15.56 51.77
CA LEU A 164 0.23 -16.75 52.03
C LEU A 164 0.15 -17.22 53.48
N ARG A 165 0.18 -16.30 54.46
CA ARG A 165 -0.04 -16.63 55.87
C ARG A 165 -1.43 -17.22 56.09
N ASP A 166 -2.46 -16.61 55.53
CA ASP A 166 -3.86 -17.04 55.69
C ASP A 166 -4.07 -18.44 55.09
N ILE A 167 -3.49 -18.72 53.92
CA ILE A 167 -3.51 -20.06 53.30
C ILE A 167 -2.82 -21.09 54.20
N VAL A 168 -1.63 -20.80 54.72
CA VAL A 168 -0.90 -21.71 55.61
C VAL A 168 -1.69 -21.99 56.89
N ILE A 169 -2.25 -20.95 57.52
CA ILE A 169 -3.06 -21.10 58.73
C ILE A 169 -4.29 -21.98 58.44
N GLY A 170 -4.98 -21.75 57.32
CA GLY A 170 -6.14 -22.55 56.93
C GLY A 170 -5.81 -24.03 56.75
N VAL A 171 -4.71 -24.34 56.05
CA VAL A 171 -4.23 -25.74 55.88
C VAL A 171 -3.88 -26.37 57.23
N LEU A 172 -3.18 -25.65 58.11
CA LEU A 172 -2.82 -26.15 59.44
C LEU A 172 -4.06 -26.43 60.30
N GLN A 173 -5.08 -25.56 60.25
CA GLN A 173 -6.35 -25.77 60.96
C GLN A 173 -7.10 -26.99 60.43
N GLN A 174 -7.13 -27.17 59.11
CA GLN A 174 -7.81 -28.31 58.50
C GLN A 174 -7.12 -29.64 58.86
N LEU A 175 -5.79 -29.68 58.83
CA LEU A 175 -5.03 -30.85 59.30
C LEU A 175 -5.27 -31.14 60.78
N LYS A 176 -5.30 -30.09 61.61
CA LYS A 176 -5.60 -30.23 63.04
C LYS A 176 -6.99 -30.83 63.27
N SER A 177 -7.99 -30.45 62.49
CA SER A 177 -9.36 -31.00 62.57
C SER A 177 -9.49 -32.44 62.04
N GLN A 178 -8.50 -32.97 61.31
CA GLN A 178 -8.48 -34.36 60.88
C GLN A 178 -7.80 -35.28 61.90
N LEU A 179 -6.97 -34.68 62.78
CA LEU A 179 -6.19 -35.38 63.81
C LEU A 179 -6.89 -35.46 65.16
N TYR A 180 -7.96 -34.69 65.36
CA TYR A 180 -8.77 -34.61 66.57
C TYR A 180 -10.25 -34.55 66.19
#